data_AF-A0A1V5PTE5-F1
#
_entry.id   AF-A0A1V5PTE5-F1
#
_cell.length_a   1.000
_cell.length_b   1.000
_cell.length_c   1.000
_cell.angle_alpha   90.00
_cell.angle_beta   90.00
_cell.angle_gamma   90.00
#
_symmetry.space_group_name_H-M   'P 1'
#
loop_
_entity.id
_entity.type
_entity.pdbx_description
1 polymer ?
#
loop_
_entity_poly.entity_id
_entity_poly.type
_entity_poly.pdbx_seq_one_letter_code
_entity_poly.pdbx_strand_id
1 'polypeptide(L)'
;MKRGWLLLIGVLLGLGLGFLFGWGLWPVQYYDTSPAQLRADYQDEYLRLVALSYQVEQDLPQARTRLAVMGYSAPFPQLVARIETWIAEGSSQAFLEPFIELAHDLGVDTPAMHPYLQGAAP
;
A
#
# COMPACT_ATOMS: atom_id res chain seq x y z
N MET A 1 12.30 61.32 -4.60
CA MET A 1 11.52 60.17 -5.10
C MET A 1 12.38 58.99 -5.63
N LYS A 2 13.72 59.01 -5.55
CA LYS A 2 14.60 57.96 -6.13
C LYS A 2 15.03 56.86 -5.14
N ARG A 3 14.85 57.06 -3.83
CA ARG A 3 15.32 56.14 -2.77
C ARG A 3 14.44 54.89 -2.60
N GLY A 4 13.13 55.00 -2.81
CA GLY A 4 12.21 53.85 -2.73
C GLY A 4 12.38 52.83 -3.87
N TRP A 5 12.87 53.30 -5.02
CA TRP A 5 13.13 52.44 -6.18
C TRP A 5 14.26 51.42 -5.90
N LEU A 6 15.28 51.82 -5.14
CA LEU A 6 16.38 50.91 -4.76
C LEU A 6 15.90 49.79 -3.84
N LEU A 7 14.94 50.07 -2.95
CA LEU A 7 14.33 49.05 -2.09
C LEU A 7 13.48 48.08 -2.92
N LEU A 8 12.70 48.60 -3.87
CA LEU A 8 11.92 47.77 -4.80
C LEU A 8 12.80 46.84 -5.63
N ILE A 9 13.92 47.34 -6.17
CA ILE A 9 14.90 46.51 -6.89
C ILE A 9 15.45 45.43 -5.98
N GLY A 10 15.86 45.77 -4.76
CA GLY A 10 16.40 44.80 -3.81
C GLY A 10 15.42 43.68 -3.46
N VAL A 11 14.14 44.02 -3.26
CA VAL A 11 13.08 43.05 -3.00
C VAL A 11 12.85 42.15 -4.21
N LEU A 12 12.77 42.72 -5.42
CA LEU A 12 12.58 41.95 -6.65
C LEU A 12 13.76 41.01 -6.92
N LEU A 13 14.99 41.46 -6.68
CA LEU A 13 16.19 40.62 -6.79
C LEU A 13 16.22 39.51 -5.75
N GLY A 14 15.89 39.82 -4.50
CA GLY A 14 15.82 38.81 -3.43
C GLY A 14 14.74 37.75 -3.71
N LEU A 15 13.58 38.17 -4.20
CA LEU A 15 12.48 37.27 -4.57
C LEU A 15 12.85 36.41 -5.78
N GLY A 16 13.44 37.01 -6.81
CA GLY A 16 13.88 36.30 -8.01
C GLY A 16 14.97 35.27 -7.71
N LEU A 17 15.95 35.65 -6.88
CA LEU A 17 17.00 34.73 -6.42
C LEU A 17 16.40 33.63 -5.52
N GLY A 18 15.59 33.98 -4.52
CA GLY A 18 14.94 33.00 -3.65
C GLY A 18 14.08 32.00 -4.41
N PHE A 19 13.39 32.44 -5.47
CA PHE A 19 12.61 31.58 -6.34
C PHE A 19 13.49 30.68 -7.22
N LEU A 20 14.55 31.21 -7.83
CA LEU A 20 15.51 30.43 -8.62
C LEU A 20 16.22 29.37 -7.76
N PHE A 21 16.63 29.72 -6.54
CA PHE A 21 17.24 28.79 -5.59
C PHE A 21 16.23 27.78 -5.06
N GLY A 22 15.02 28.20 -4.72
CA GLY A 22 13.95 27.32 -4.22
C GLY A 22 13.44 26.32 -5.27
N TRP A 23 13.43 26.70 -6.54
CA TRP A 23 12.94 25.86 -7.64
C TRP A 23 14.04 25.03 -8.32
N GLY A 24 15.27 25.54 -8.38
CA GLY A 24 16.37 24.91 -9.13
C GLY A 24 17.25 23.95 -8.33
N LEU A 25 17.42 24.15 -7.02
CA LEU A 25 18.33 23.35 -6.18
C LEU A 25 17.63 22.27 -5.36
N TRP A 26 16.32 22.39 -5.17
CA TRP A 26 15.51 21.36 -4.53
C TRP A 26 14.55 20.81 -5.57
N PRO A 27 14.94 19.80 -6.37
CA PRO A 27 13.91 19.00 -7.01
C PRO A 27 13.08 18.45 -5.85
N VAL A 28 11.82 18.87 -5.76
CA VAL A 28 10.83 18.12 -5.02
C VAL A 28 10.73 16.80 -5.78
N GLN A 29 11.63 15.88 -5.46
CA GLN A 29 11.41 14.49 -5.80
C GLN A 29 10.18 14.14 -4.99
N TYR A 30 9.02 14.26 -5.64
CA TYR A 30 7.90 13.40 -5.35
C TYR A 30 8.47 11.99 -5.52
N TYR A 31 9.09 11.47 -4.47
CA TYR A 31 9.28 10.06 -4.32
C TYR A 31 7.87 9.54 -4.42
N ASP A 32 7.58 8.85 -5.54
CA ASP A 32 6.36 8.11 -5.72
C ASP A 32 6.09 7.44 -4.38
N THR A 33 5.02 7.87 -3.71
CA THR A 33 4.52 7.26 -2.48
C THR A 33 3.96 5.91 -2.90
N SER A 34 4.88 5.01 -3.26
CA SER A 34 4.61 3.65 -3.60
C SER A 34 4.02 3.03 -2.34
N PRO A 35 2.86 2.37 -2.43
CA PRO A 35 2.26 1.65 -1.32
C PRO A 35 3.22 0.66 -0.63
N ALA A 36 4.32 0.28 -1.31
CA ALA A 36 5.40 -0.54 -0.76
C ALA A 36 6.22 0.14 0.36
N GLN A 37 6.17 1.47 0.52
CA GLN A 37 6.85 2.20 1.60
C GLN A 37 5.94 2.52 2.79
N LEU A 38 4.65 2.14 2.75
CA LEU A 38 3.78 2.26 3.92
C LEU A 38 4.31 1.39 5.07
N ARG A 39 4.20 1.89 6.32
CA ARG A 39 4.49 1.10 7.54
C ARG A 39 3.76 -0.23 7.46
N ALA A 40 4.38 -1.30 7.97
CA ALA A 40 3.83 -2.66 7.95
C ALA A 40 2.35 -2.71 8.37
N ASP A 41 1.97 -1.93 9.38
CA ASP A 41 0.60 -1.84 9.89
C ASP A 41 -0.44 -1.41 8.82
N TYR A 42 -0.06 -0.54 7.88
CA TYR A 42 -0.96 -0.13 6.80
C TYR A 42 -0.99 -1.09 5.61
N GLN A 43 0.08 -1.89 5.43
CA GLN A 43 0.10 -2.93 4.41
C GLN A 43 -0.92 -4.02 4.76
N ASP A 44 -1.03 -4.37 6.04
CA ASP A 44 -2.02 -5.33 6.52
C ASP A 44 -3.45 -4.81 6.32
N GLU A 45 -3.70 -3.54 6.66
CA GLU A 45 -5.04 -2.96 6.48
C GLU A 45 -5.43 -2.84 5.01
N TYR A 46 -4.49 -2.45 4.13
CA TYR A 46 -4.78 -2.44 2.70
C TYR A 46 -4.99 -3.86 2.16
N LEU A 47 -4.19 -4.84 2.60
CA LEU A 47 -4.37 -6.23 2.20
C LEU A 47 -5.74 -6.77 2.64
N ARG A 48 -6.20 -6.36 3.83
CA ARG A 48 -7.56 -6.62 4.32
C ARG A 48 -8.61 -6.02 3.42
N LEU A 49 -8.45 -4.77 3.01
CA LEU A 49 -9.39 -4.12 2.08
C LEU A 49 -9.42 -4.85 0.73
N VAL A 50 -8.28 -5.32 0.23
CA VAL A 50 -8.24 -6.13 -1.00
C VAL A 50 -9.01 -7.43 -0.81
N ALA A 51 -8.78 -8.17 0.27
CA ALA A 51 -9.47 -9.43 0.55
C ALA A 51 -11.00 -9.22 0.73
N LEU A 52 -11.42 -8.19 1.46
CA LEU A 52 -12.83 -7.84 1.63
C LEU A 52 -13.49 -7.42 0.31
N SER A 53 -12.80 -6.60 -0.48
CA SER A 53 -13.31 -6.20 -1.79
C SER A 53 -13.45 -7.38 -2.74
N TYR A 54 -12.53 -8.34 -2.66
CA TYR A 54 -12.60 -9.57 -3.44
C TYR A 54 -13.79 -10.42 -3.01
N GLN A 55 -14.04 -10.57 -1.71
CA GLN A 55 -15.20 -11.31 -1.21
C GLN A 55 -16.54 -10.73 -1.73
N VAL A 56 -16.62 -9.41 -1.91
CA VAL A 56 -17.85 -8.74 -2.40
C VAL A 56 -17.94 -8.74 -3.93
N GLU A 57 -16.86 -8.43 -4.62
CA GLU A 57 -16.84 -8.25 -6.09
C GLU A 57 -16.55 -9.57 -6.84
N GLN A 58 -15.90 -10.54 -6.19
CA GLN A 58 -15.37 -11.78 -6.76
C GLN A 58 -14.46 -11.57 -8.00
N ASP A 59 -13.88 -10.38 -8.14
CA ASP A 59 -13.01 -10.00 -9.25
C ASP A 59 -11.54 -10.34 -8.95
N LEU A 60 -11.17 -11.58 -9.30
CA LEU A 60 -9.82 -12.10 -9.09
C LEU A 60 -8.75 -11.34 -9.91
N PRO A 61 -8.97 -10.99 -11.19
CA PRO A 61 -8.06 -10.12 -11.94
C PRO A 61 -7.76 -8.80 -11.22
N GLN A 62 -8.78 -8.13 -10.70
CA GLN A 62 -8.63 -6.86 -10.02
C GLN A 62 -7.87 -7.02 -8.68
N ALA A 63 -8.17 -8.08 -7.92
CA ALA A 63 -7.42 -8.42 -6.71
C ALA A 63 -5.92 -8.64 -7.01
N ARG A 64 -5.60 -9.37 -8.09
CA ARG A 64 -4.21 -9.57 -8.54
C ARG A 64 -3.51 -8.26 -8.89
N THR A 65 -4.18 -7.34 -9.57
CA THR A 65 -3.62 -6.02 -9.87
C THR A 65 -3.32 -5.23 -8.59
N ARG A 66 -4.24 -5.24 -7.62
CA ARG A 66 -4.06 -4.55 -6.33
C ARG A 66 -2.89 -5.16 -5.53
N LEU A 67 -2.76 -6.48 -5.52
CA LEU A 67 -1.62 -7.19 -4.92
C LEU A 67 -0.30 -6.84 -5.62
N ALA A 68 -0.29 -6.75 -6.96
CA ALA A 68 0.90 -6.39 -7.73
C ALA A 68 1.37 -4.95 -7.44
N VAL A 69 0.45 -4.02 -7.20
CA VAL A 69 0.76 -2.64 -6.80
C VAL A 69 1.49 -2.58 -5.45
N MET A 70 1.20 -3.53 -4.56
CA MET A 70 1.91 -3.67 -3.28
C MET A 70 3.23 -4.44 -3.37
N GLY A 71 3.63 -4.89 -4.57
CA GLY A 71 4.84 -5.68 -4.77
C GLY A 71 4.68 -7.18 -4.49
N TYR A 72 3.46 -7.67 -4.29
CA TYR A 72 3.22 -9.11 -4.27
C TYR A 72 3.19 -9.63 -5.72
N SER A 73 4.18 -10.43 -6.08
CA SER A 73 4.21 -11.17 -7.33
C SER A 73 3.73 -12.59 -7.13
N ALA A 74 2.99 -13.15 -8.10
CA ALA A 74 2.71 -14.59 -8.14
C ALA A 74 4.02 -15.39 -7.97
N PRO A 75 4.07 -16.44 -7.12
CA PRO A 75 2.94 -17.13 -6.48
C PRO A 75 2.53 -16.58 -5.09
N PHE A 76 2.67 -15.27 -4.85
CA PHE A 76 2.25 -14.57 -3.64
C PHE A 76 2.79 -15.17 -2.31
N PRO A 77 4.08 -15.55 -2.21
CA PRO A 77 4.61 -16.22 -1.01
C PRO A 77 4.50 -15.33 0.24
N GLN A 78 4.59 -14.01 0.07
CA GLN A 78 4.44 -13.05 1.15
C GLN A 78 2.99 -13.02 1.71
N LEU A 79 1.98 -13.21 0.85
CA LEU A 79 0.57 -13.29 1.27
C LEU A 79 0.35 -14.53 2.13
N VAL A 80 0.80 -15.69 1.63
CA VAL A 80 0.70 -16.97 2.32
C VAL A 80 1.35 -16.90 3.70
N ALA A 81 2.57 -16.37 3.78
CA ALA A 81 3.29 -16.23 5.06
C ALA A 81 2.54 -15.34 6.07
N ARG A 82 1.87 -14.28 5.61
CA ARG A 82 1.06 -13.41 6.50
C ARG A 82 -0.18 -14.14 7.00
N ILE A 83 -0.90 -14.84 6.14
CA ILE A 83 -2.08 -15.63 6.54
C ILE A 83 -1.69 -16.69 7.57
N GLU A 84 -0.59 -17.41 7.34
CA GLU A 84 -0.10 -18.42 8.30
C GLU A 84 0.32 -17.82 9.63
N THR A 85 0.94 -16.63 9.62
CA THR A 85 1.28 -15.90 10.84
C THR A 85 0.01 -15.53 11.62
N TRP A 86 -1.02 -15.02 10.95
CA TRP A 86 -2.30 -14.67 11.60
C TRP A 86 -3.06 -15.89 12.12
N ILE A 87 -2.96 -17.04 11.45
CA ILE A 87 -3.47 -18.32 11.94
C ILE A 87 -2.72 -18.71 13.23
N ALA A 88 -1.39 -18.61 13.24
CA ALA A 88 -0.58 -18.94 14.41
C ALA A 88 -0.81 -17.99 15.59
N GLU A 89 -1.14 -16.71 15.32
CA GLU A 89 -1.53 -15.71 16.31
C GLU A 89 -2.94 -15.93 16.90
N GLY A 90 -3.72 -16.86 16.34
CA GLY A 90 -5.09 -17.12 16.79
C GLY A 90 -6.08 -16.03 16.38
N SER A 91 -5.87 -15.42 15.21
CA SER A 91 -6.78 -14.43 14.65
C SER A 91 -8.19 -15.00 14.47
N SER A 92 -9.21 -14.17 14.64
CA SER A 92 -10.61 -14.61 14.53
C SER A 92 -10.94 -15.19 13.15
N GLN A 93 -11.79 -16.21 13.08
CA GLN A 93 -12.22 -16.81 11.83
C GLN A 93 -12.80 -15.78 10.85
N ALA A 94 -13.66 -14.86 11.31
CA ALA A 94 -14.25 -13.81 10.49
C ALA A 94 -13.21 -12.84 9.89
N PHE A 95 -12.04 -12.72 10.51
CA PHE A 95 -10.92 -11.97 9.94
C PHE A 95 -10.19 -12.77 8.87
N LEU A 96 -9.98 -14.07 9.10
CA LEU A 96 -9.19 -14.94 8.21
C LEU A 96 -9.94 -15.36 6.94
N GLU A 97 -11.28 -15.49 7.00
CA GLU A 97 -12.11 -16.00 5.92
C GLU A 97 -11.86 -15.31 4.56
N PRO A 98 -11.89 -13.97 4.43
CA PRO A 98 -11.70 -13.32 3.13
C PRO A 98 -10.30 -13.53 2.55
N PHE A 99 -9.28 -13.68 3.41
CA PHE A 99 -7.91 -13.93 2.96
C PHE A 99 -7.71 -15.36 2.50
N ILE A 100 -8.35 -16.31 3.19
CA ILE A 100 -8.27 -17.74 2.86
C ILE A 100 -9.02 -18.03 1.56
N GLU A 101 -10.18 -17.40 1.35
CA GLU A 101 -10.91 -17.44 0.08
C GLU A 101 -10.06 -16.86 -1.06
N LEU A 102 -9.49 -15.66 -0.86
CA LEU A 102 -8.58 -15.05 -1.83
C LEU A 102 -7.37 -15.96 -2.13
N ALA A 103 -6.74 -16.56 -1.12
CA ALA A 103 -5.60 -17.45 -1.30
C ALA A 103 -5.98 -18.73 -2.06
N HIS A 104 -7.15 -19.28 -1.79
CA HIS A 104 -7.70 -20.44 -2.48
C HIS A 104 -7.94 -20.16 -3.97
N ASP A 105 -8.60 -19.05 -4.29
CA ASP A 105 -8.91 -18.69 -5.68
C ASP A 105 -7.68 -18.23 -6.47
N LEU A 106 -6.64 -17.76 -5.77
CA LEU A 106 -5.32 -17.53 -6.34
C LEU A 106 -4.54 -18.85 -6.58
N GLY A 107 -4.98 -19.98 -6.02
CA GLY A 107 -4.32 -21.28 -6.12
C GLY A 107 -3.06 -21.38 -5.26
N VAL A 108 -3.01 -20.64 -4.14
CA VAL A 108 -1.87 -20.57 -3.22
C VAL A 108 -2.26 -21.03 -1.81
N ASP A 109 -3.31 -21.85 -1.68
CA ASP A 109 -3.74 -22.40 -0.40
C ASP A 109 -2.69 -23.31 0.22
N THR A 110 -2.64 -23.31 1.56
CA THR A 110 -1.76 -24.20 2.33
C THR A 110 -2.58 -25.10 3.25
N PRO A 111 -1.99 -26.23 3.73
CA PRO A 111 -2.69 -27.14 4.63
C PRO A 111 -3.21 -26.48 5.92
N ALA A 112 -2.60 -25.37 6.35
CA ALA A 112 -3.06 -24.59 7.50
C ALA A 112 -4.40 -23.88 7.24
N MET A 113 -4.75 -23.61 5.99
CA MET A 113 -5.97 -22.92 5.57
C MET A 113 -7.15 -23.88 5.33
N HIS A 114 -6.88 -25.17 5.11
CA HIS A 114 -7.90 -26.18 4.80
C HIS A 114 -9.04 -26.29 5.84
N PRO A 115 -8.81 -26.20 7.17
CA PRO A 115 -9.90 -26.23 8.14
C PRO A 115 -10.90 -25.09 7.94
N TYR A 116 -10.42 -23.90 7.61
CA TYR A 116 -11.24 -22.71 7.39
C TYR A 116 -12.07 -22.79 6.10
N LEU A 117 -11.53 -23.42 5.04
CA LEU A 117 -12.26 -23.68 3.79
C LEU A 117 -13.40 -24.70 3.96
N GLN A 118 -13.26 -25.62 4.92
CA GLN A 118 -14.26 -26.65 5.23
C GLN A 118 -15.33 -26.16 6.22
N GLY A 119 -15.27 -24.89 6.64
CA GLY A 119 -16.14 -24.34 7.70
C GLY A 119 -15.83 -24.89 9.09
N ALA A 120 -14.74 -25.64 9.24
CA ALA A 120 -14.26 -26.21 10.49
C ALA A 120 -13.11 -25.36 11.03
N ALA A 121 -13.43 -24.16 11.53
CA ALA A 121 -12.45 -23.43 12.33
C ALA A 121 -12.26 -24.15 13.69
N PRO A 122 -11.02 -24.28 14.19
CA PRO A 122 -10.74 -24.89 15.49
C PRO A 122 -11.29 -24.07 16.67
#